data_AF-A0AAW4V332-F1
#
_entry.id   AF-A0AAW4V332-F1
#
_cell.length_a   1.000
_cell.length_b   1.000
_cell.length_c   1.000
_cell.angle_alpha   90.00
_cell.angle_beta   90.00
_cell.angle_gamma   90.00
#
_symmetry.space_group_name_H-M   'P 1'
#
loop_
_entity.id
_entity.type
_entity.pdbx_description
1 polymer ?
#
loop_
_entity_poly.entity_id
_entity_poly.type
_entity_poly.pdbx_seq_one_letter_code
_entity_poly.pdbx_strand_id
1 'polypeptide(L)'
;MLTLFVRVTSMYAGEGMDNHHFTEVHDIYVKDLKCKKVNVAALVLQGTEEKPIYNVTFDNVDVDKAGIGLGFLEYEDNWGF
;
A
#
# COMPACT_ATOMS: atom_id res chain seq x y z
N MET A 1 -16.24 -2.07 10.24
CA MET A 1 -16.28 -2.59 8.87
C MET A 1 -14.90 -2.43 8.28
N LEU A 2 -14.20 -3.51 7.92
CA LEU A 2 -12.82 -3.42 7.43
C LEU A 2 -12.83 -2.93 5.98
N THR A 3 -12.31 -1.73 5.76
CA THR A 3 -12.27 -1.09 4.45
C THR A 3 -11.05 -1.58 3.65
N LEU A 4 -9.90 -1.69 4.32
CA LEU A 4 -8.62 -2.08 3.74
C LEU A 4 -7.94 -3.09 4.68
N PHE A 5 -7.29 -4.11 4.14
CA PHE A 5 -6.66 -5.14 4.97
C PHE A 5 -5.14 -4.91 5.16
N VAL A 6 -4.35 -4.80 4.09
CA VAL A 6 -2.94 -4.38 4.16
C VAL A 6 -2.69 -3.21 3.22
N ARG A 7 -2.07 -2.15 3.75
CA ARG A 7 -1.55 -1.01 2.98
C ARG A 7 -0.06 -0.88 3.24
N VAL A 8 0.71 -0.81 2.17
CA VAL A 8 2.10 -0.38 2.20
C VAL A 8 2.16 0.96 1.50
N THR A 9 2.77 1.97 2.12
CA THR A 9 2.86 3.29 1.50
C THR A 9 4.18 3.98 1.81
N SER A 10 4.77 4.62 0.81
CA SER A 10 5.90 5.56 0.99
C SER A 10 5.44 6.97 1.37
N MET A 11 4.12 7.25 1.33
CA MET A 11 3.53 8.58 1.47
C MET A 11 3.11 8.96 2.90
N TYR A 12 3.50 8.19 3.92
CA TYR A 12 3.12 8.48 5.31
C TYR A 12 4.28 9.03 6.15
N ALA A 13 5.40 9.39 5.52
CA ALA A 13 6.41 10.17 6.23
C ALA A 13 5.90 11.61 6.39
N GLY A 14 6.19 12.23 7.52
CA GLY A 14 5.83 13.64 7.75
C GLY A 14 4.35 13.90 8.08
N GLU A 15 3.67 12.99 8.79
CA GLU A 15 2.35 13.32 9.35
C GLU A 15 2.43 14.60 10.20
N GLY A 16 1.72 15.66 9.76
CA GLY A 16 1.76 16.99 10.38
C GLY A 16 2.87 17.93 9.89
N MET A 17 3.60 17.56 8.85
CA MET A 17 4.67 18.35 8.21
C MET A 17 4.27 18.79 6.78
N ASP A 18 5.23 19.29 5.98
CA ASP A 18 4.98 19.63 4.58
C ASP A 18 4.86 18.39 3.68
N ASN A 19 4.59 18.60 2.39
CA ASN A 19 4.16 17.52 1.50
C ASN A 19 5.30 16.67 0.91
N HIS A 20 6.57 16.98 1.17
CA HIS A 20 7.71 16.29 0.54
C HIS A 20 8.44 15.37 1.51
N HIS A 21 7.67 14.50 2.14
CA HIS A 21 8.21 13.54 3.10
C HIS A 21 7.80 12.14 2.68
N PHE A 22 8.62 11.57 1.80
CA PHE A 22 8.49 10.18 1.39
C PHE A 22 9.50 9.30 2.14
N THR A 23 9.08 8.08 2.45
CA THR A 23 9.93 7.06 3.04
C THR A 23 10.33 6.06 1.98
N GLU A 24 11.57 5.60 2.03
CA GLU A 24 12.00 4.46 1.24
C GLU A 24 11.39 3.16 1.79
N VAL A 25 10.70 2.40 0.95
CA VAL A 25 9.97 1.20 1.37
C VAL A 25 10.28 0.07 0.40
N HIS A 26 11.00 -0.94 0.86
CA HIS A 26 11.39 -2.10 0.06
C HIS A 26 11.62 -3.35 0.92
N ASP A 27 11.82 -4.49 0.25
CA ASP A 27 12.12 -5.80 0.84
C ASP A 27 11.05 -6.27 1.84
N ILE A 28 9.78 -6.17 1.44
CA ILE A 28 8.63 -6.58 2.24
C ILE A 28 8.22 -8.01 1.90
N TYR A 29 8.07 -8.83 2.94
CA TYR A 29 7.52 -10.17 2.81
C TYR A 29 6.28 -10.33 3.68
N VAL A 30 5.15 -10.63 3.03
CA VAL A 30 3.87 -10.92 3.68
C VAL A 30 3.54 -12.39 3.45
N LYS A 31 3.40 -13.15 4.53
CA LYS A 31 3.16 -14.59 4.50
C LYS A 31 1.96 -15.00 5.33
N ASP A 32 1.24 -16.02 4.89
CA ASP A 32 0.20 -16.74 5.65
C ASP A 32 -0.94 -15.82 6.12
N LEU A 33 -1.29 -14.84 5.29
CA LEU A 33 -2.29 -13.83 5.59
C LEU A 33 -3.68 -14.29 5.13
N LYS A 34 -4.65 -14.32 6.04
CA LYS A 34 -6.03 -14.76 5.75
C LYS A 34 -7.08 -13.72 6.14
N CYS A 35 -8.05 -13.47 5.27
CA CYS A 35 -9.18 -12.58 5.56
C CYS A 35 -10.50 -13.10 4.95
N LYS A 36 -11.56 -13.18 5.76
CA LYS A 36 -12.88 -13.61 5.24
C LYS A 36 -13.56 -12.56 4.36
N LYS A 37 -13.44 -11.28 4.70
CA LYS A 37 -14.11 -10.21 3.97
C LYS A 37 -13.46 -8.86 4.22
N VAL A 38 -13.18 -8.16 3.13
CA VAL A 38 -12.81 -6.74 3.10
C VAL A 38 -13.66 -6.02 2.06
N ASN A 39 -14.01 -4.76 2.33
CA ASN A 39 -14.98 -4.06 1.50
C ASN A 39 -14.39 -3.31 0.33
N VAL A 40 -13.24 -2.65 0.48
CA VAL A 40 -12.62 -1.87 -0.60
C VAL A 40 -11.48 -2.65 -1.23
N ALA A 41 -10.39 -2.89 -0.50
CA ALA A 41 -9.24 -3.61 -1.04
C ALA A 41 -8.59 -4.54 -0.02
N ALA A 42 -8.12 -5.70 -0.46
CA ALA A 42 -7.35 -6.61 0.38
C ALA A 42 -5.91 -6.12 0.54
N LEU A 43 -5.20 -5.87 -0.56
CA LEU A 43 -3.82 -5.40 -0.53
C LEU A 43 -3.68 -4.15 -1.38
N VAL A 44 -3.00 -3.12 -0.88
CA VAL A 44 -2.64 -1.92 -1.65
C VAL A 44 -1.18 -1.55 -1.44
N LEU A 45 -0.43 -1.42 -2.53
CA LEU A 45 0.88 -0.80 -2.56
C LEU A 45 0.74 0.62 -3.11
N GLN A 46 1.13 1.62 -2.34
CA GLN A 46 1.01 3.02 -2.72
C GLN A 46 2.36 3.75 -2.65
N GLY A 47 3.00 3.87 -3.81
CA GLY A 47 4.28 4.55 -3.98
C GLY A 47 4.16 5.91 -4.66
N THR A 48 5.29 6.58 -4.81
CA THR A 48 5.47 7.76 -5.67
C THR A 48 6.57 7.48 -6.68
N GLU A 49 6.68 8.30 -7.73
CA GLU A 49 7.79 8.19 -8.69
C GLU A 49 9.16 8.37 -8.00
N GLU A 50 9.25 9.29 -7.03
CA GLU A 50 10.50 9.57 -6.31
C GLU A 50 10.89 8.41 -5.37
N LYS A 51 9.90 7.84 -4.69
CA LYS A 51 10.07 6.72 -3.74
C LYS A 51 9.08 5.60 -4.08
N PRO A 52 9.38 4.82 -5.14
CA PRO A 52 8.56 3.67 -5.49
C PRO A 52 8.70 2.58 -4.41
N ILE A 53 7.68 1.75 -4.30
CA ILE A 53 7.73 0.55 -3.46
C ILE A 53 8.25 -0.61 -4.33
N TYR A 54 9.30 -1.28 -3.89
CA TYR A 54 9.92 -2.37 -4.65
C TYR A 54 10.28 -3.57 -3.77
N ASN A 55 10.58 -4.71 -4.39
CA ASN A 55 10.89 -5.97 -3.70
C ASN A 55 9.83 -6.39 -2.67
N VAL A 56 8.56 -6.44 -3.10
CA VAL A 56 7.46 -6.91 -2.26
C VAL A 56 7.03 -8.32 -2.69
N THR A 57 6.94 -9.23 -1.73
CA THR A 57 6.49 -10.60 -1.96
C THR A 57 5.28 -10.91 -1.07
N PHE A 58 4.23 -11.44 -1.70
CA PHE A 58 3.06 -12.01 -1.03
C PHE A 58 3.07 -13.53 -1.23
N ASP A 59 3.08 -14.27 -0.13
CA ASP A 59 3.10 -15.74 -0.14
C ASP A 59 1.97 -16.29 0.73
N ASN A 60 1.22 -17.24 0.19
CA ASN A 60 0.07 -17.85 0.86
C ASN A 60 -0.93 -16.83 1.44
N VAL A 61 -1.32 -15.83 0.63
CA VAL A 61 -2.34 -14.84 1.00
C VAL A 61 -3.70 -15.26 0.44
N ASP A 62 -4.70 -15.38 1.32
CA ASP A 62 -6.04 -15.84 0.99
C ASP A 62 -7.11 -14.87 1.51
N VAL A 63 -7.97 -14.37 0.60
CA VAL A 63 -9.05 -13.46 0.95
C VAL A 63 -10.35 -13.87 0.27
N ASP A 64 -11.31 -14.41 1.04
CA ASP A 64 -12.54 -15.00 0.47
C ASP A 64 -13.38 -13.97 -0.30
N LYS A 65 -13.43 -12.72 0.18
CA LYS A 65 -14.18 -11.64 -0.48
C LYS A 65 -13.48 -10.29 -0.34
N ALA A 66 -13.17 -9.68 -1.47
CA ALA A 66 -12.66 -8.32 -1.55
C ALA A 66 -13.35 -7.54 -2.68
N GLY A 67 -13.45 -6.21 -2.54
CA GLY A 67 -13.78 -5.36 -3.69
C GLY A 67 -12.65 -5.37 -4.72
N ILE A 68 -11.42 -5.17 -4.24
CA ILE A 68 -10.17 -5.25 -4.99
C ILE A 68 -9.25 -6.26 -4.27
N GLY A 69 -8.70 -7.24 -4.97
CA GLY A 69 -7.74 -8.20 -4.39
C GLY A 69 -6.38 -7.56 -4.11
N LEU A 70 -5.75 -7.01 -5.15
CA LEU A 70 -4.48 -6.30 -5.08
C LEU A 70 -4.57 -5.03 -5.93
N GLY A 71 -4.21 -3.89 -5.34
CA GLY A 71 -4.17 -2.59 -5.99
C GLY A 71 -2.77 -1.98 -5.94
N PHE A 72 -2.40 -1.31 -7.03
CA PHE A 72 -1.20 -0.49 -7.10
C PHE A 72 -1.63 0.95 -7.33
N LEU A 73 -1.10 1.87 -6.52
CA LEU A 73 -1.34 3.30 -6.65
C LEU A 73 0.02 3.98 -6.77
N GLU A 74 0.17 4.73 -7.84
CA GLU A 74 1.31 5.61 -8.06
C GLU A 74 0.80 7.04 -7.99
N TYR A 75 1.43 7.85 -7.16
CA TYR A 75 1.18 9.29 -7.13
C TYR A 75 2.33 9.99 -7.83
N GLU A 76 2.00 10.67 -8.94
CA GLU A 76 2.81 11.78 -9.43
C GLU A 76 2.64 12.94 -8.44
N ASP A 77 3.74 13.46 -7.92
CA ASP A 77 3.71 14.64 -7.05
C ASP A 77 3.50 15.90 -7.91
N ASN A 78 2.28 16.07 -8.43
CA ASN A 78 1.91 17.16 -9.33
C ASN A 78 1.47 18.44 -8.58
N TRP A 79 1.83 18.59 -7.31
CA TRP A 79 1.58 19.82 -6.56
C TRP A 79 2.68 20.83 -6.82
N GLY A 80 2.61 21.46 -8.00
CA GLY A 80 3.45 22.61 -8.33
C GLY A 80 3.27 23.74 -7.32
N PHE A 81 4.30 23.94 -6.49
CA PHE A 81 4.67 25.24 -5.94
C PHE A 81 5.86 25.78 -6.72
#